data_AF-A0A932ZKV9-F1
#
_entry.id   AF-A0A932ZKV9-F1
#
_cell.length_a   1.000
_cell.length_b   1.000
_cell.length_c   1.000
_cell.angle_alpha   90.00
_cell.angle_beta   90.00
_cell.angle_gamma   90.00
#
_symmetry.space_group_name_H-M   'P 1'
#
loop_
_entity.id
_entity.type
_entity.pdbx_description
1 polymer ?
#
loop_
_entity_poly.entity_id
_entity_poly.type
_entity_poly.pdbx_seq_one_letter_code
_entity_poly.pdbx_strand_id
1 'polypeptide(L)' 'MNLTPKKIATLIAEAAEDTKALDLVVLDLSKLTSFTDYFVICSGRSDTQVRAIADNIQKKLKAKSRYPL' A
#
# COMPACT_ATOMS: atom_id res chain seq x y z
N MET A 1 -0.30 -17.41 9.48
CA MET A 1 -0.98 -17.19 8.19
C MET A 1 0.00 -16.56 7.23
N ASN A 2 0.34 -17.20 6.11
CA ASN A 2 1.19 -16.57 5.10
C ASN A 2 0.42 -15.42 4.42
N LEU A 3 0.95 -14.20 4.49
CA LEU A 3 0.45 -13.06 3.71
C LEU A 3 1.03 -13.15 2.31
N THR A 4 0.18 -13.35 1.30
CA THR A 4 0.57 -13.35 -0.11
C THR A 4 0.81 -11.92 -0.60
N PRO A 5 1.56 -11.71 -1.69
CA PRO A 5 1.78 -10.38 -2.27
C PRO A 5 0.46 -9.62 -2.52
N LYS A 6 -0.56 -10.33 -3.05
CA LYS A 6 -1.91 -9.78 -3.21
C LYS A 6 -2.52 -9.29 -1.91
N LYS A 7 -2.40 -10.05 -0.81
CA LYS A 7 -2.92 -9.64 0.51
C LYS A 7 -2.17 -8.40 1.06
N ILE A 8 -0.88 -8.29 0.78
CA ILE A 8 -0.10 -7.11 1.15
C ILE A 8 -0.58 -5.89 0.35
N ALA A 9 -0.76 -6.03 -0.97
CA ALA A 9 -1.29 -4.95 -1.80
C ALA A 9 -2.69 -4.51 -1.36
N THR A 10 -3.58 -5.45 -1.03
CA THR A 10 -4.91 -5.13 -0.46
C THR A 10 -4.81 -4.39 0.86
N LEU A 11 -3.93 -4.82 1.77
CA LEU A 11 -3.74 -4.15 3.06
C LEU A 11 -3.22 -2.71 2.89
N ILE A 12 -2.33 -2.48 1.93
CA ILE A 12 -1.82 -1.14 1.60
C ILE A 12 -2.95 -0.27 1.02
N ALA A 13 -3.76 -0.83 0.12
CA ALA A 13 -4.90 -0.14 -0.47
C ALA A 13 -5.94 0.27 0.60
N GLU A 14 -6.31 -0.65 1.51
CA GLU A 14 -7.19 -0.37 2.65
C GLU A 14 -6.61 0.73 3.56
N ALA A 15 -5.30 0.68 3.84
CA ALA A 15 -4.63 1.70 4.66
C ALA A 15 -4.64 3.08 3.99
N ALA A 16 -4.49 3.14 2.66
CA ALA A 16 -4.59 4.40 1.91
C ALA A 16 -6.03 4.94 1.92
N GLU A 17 -7.02 4.04 1.78
CA GLU A 17 -8.45 4.39 1.81
C GLU A 17 -8.90 4.95 3.16
N ASP A 18 -8.42 4.41 4.29
CA ASP A 18 -8.69 4.95 5.64
C ASP A 18 -8.34 6.44 5.76
N THR A 19 -7.30 6.87 5.04
CA THR A 19 -6.79 8.25 5.02
C THR A 19 -7.40 9.10 3.90
N LYS A 20 -8.41 8.57 3.20
CA LYS A 20 -9.09 9.21 2.07
C LYS A 20 -8.12 9.60 0.95
N ALA A 21 -7.18 8.71 0.64
CA ALA A 21 -6.31 8.87 -0.52
C ALA A 21 -7.14 8.93 -1.82
N LEU A 22 -6.63 9.64 -2.80
CA LEU A 22 -7.26 9.81 -4.12
C LEU A 22 -6.62 8.87 -5.14
N ASP A 23 -7.35 8.61 -6.22
CA ASP A 23 -6.85 7.88 -7.40
C ASP A 23 -6.14 6.57 -7.05
N LEU A 24 -6.72 5.81 -6.10
CA LEU A 24 -6.16 4.56 -5.63
C LEU A 24 -6.26 3.49 -6.71
N VAL A 25 -5.11 3.02 -7.19
CA VAL A 25 -4.99 2.00 -8.24
C VAL A 25 -4.03 0.91 -7.76
N VAL A 26 -4.44 -0.35 -7.93
CA VAL A 26 -3.59 -1.52 -7.70
C VAL A 26 -3.29 -2.18 -9.04
N LEU A 27 -2.01 -2.25 -9.40
CA LEU A 27 -1.51 -2.86 -10.64
C LEU A 27 -0.87 -4.21 -10.32
N ASP A 28 -1.29 -5.26 -11.01
CA ASP A 28 -0.68 -6.59 -10.96
C ASP A 28 0.45 -6.68 -11.98
N LEU A 29 1.68 -6.80 -11.48
CA LEU A 29 2.92 -6.85 -12.26
C LEU A 29 3.57 -8.24 -12.22
N SER A 30 2.97 -9.21 -11.53
CA SER A 30 3.53 -10.56 -11.32
C SER A 30 3.87 -11.31 -12.62
N LYS A 31 3.28 -10.91 -13.74
CA LYS A 31 3.53 -11.48 -15.07
C LYS A 31 4.43 -10.63 -15.98
N LEU A 32 4.79 -9.42 -15.54
CA LEU A 32 5.53 -8.45 -16.34
C LEU A 32 6.94 -8.22 -15.80
N THR A 33 7.13 -8.31 -14.48
CA THR A 33 8.42 -8.02 -13.84
C THR A 33 8.77 -9.07 -12.78
N SER A 34 10.05 -9.36 -12.60
CA SER A 34 10.51 -10.35 -11.60
C SER A 34 10.90 -9.74 -10.25
N PHE A 35 10.94 -8.41 -10.14
CA PHE A 35 11.42 -7.73 -8.92
C PHE A 35 10.26 -7.28 -8.01
N THR A 36 9.04 -7.12 -8.54
CA THR A 36 7.85 -6.74 -7.78
C THR A 36 6.59 -7.41 -8.34
N ASP A 37 5.68 -7.81 -7.46
CA ASP A 37 4.40 -8.42 -7.85
C ASP A 37 3.29 -7.40 -8.07
N TYR A 38 3.29 -6.30 -7.31
CA TYR A 38 2.20 -5.32 -7.30
C TYR A 38 2.72 -3.90 -7.13
N PHE A 39 2.08 -2.94 -7.80
CA PHE A 39 2.13 -1.54 -7.42
C PHE A 39 0.80 -1.10 -6.82
N VAL A 40 0.88 -0.30 -5.77
CA VAL A 40 -0.26 0.42 -5.20
C VAL A 40 0.05 1.90 -5.31
N ILE A 41 -0.72 2.59 -6.15
CA ILE A 41 -0.53 4.00 -6.49
C ILE A 41 -1.73 4.76 -5.93
N CYS A 42 -1.48 5.88 -5.26
CA CYS A 42 -2.51 6.79 -4.79
C CYS A 42 -1.94 8.21 -4.63
N SER A 43 -2.82 9.19 -4.48
CA SER A 43 -2.49 10.60 -4.39
C SER A 43 -3.04 11.23 -3.10
N GLY A 44 -2.35 12.23 -2.57
CA GLY A 44 -2.84 13.09 -1.50
C GLY A 44 -3.12 14.51 -2.00
N ARG A 45 -4.01 15.24 -1.34
CA ARG A 45 -4.35 16.64 -1.65
C ARG A 45 -3.32 17.64 -1.12
N SER A 46 -2.41 17.20 -0.24
CA SER A 46 -1.33 18.02 0.33
C SER A 46 -0.22 17.12 0.85
N ASP A 47 0.98 17.68 1.04
CA ASP A 47 2.12 16.96 1.62
C ASP A 47 1.80 16.38 2.99
N THR A 48 1.02 17.09 3.81
CA THR A 48 0.56 16.59 5.10
C THR A 48 -0.31 15.36 4.94
N GLN A 49 -1.22 15.33 3.95
CA GLN A 49 -2.03 14.14 3.69
C GLN A 49 -1.18 12.99 3.14
N VAL A 50 -0.23 13.28 2.24
CA VAL A 50 0.70 12.26 1.71
C VAL A 50 1.49 11.60 2.84
N ARG A 51 2.00 12.38 3.79
CA ARG A 51 2.67 11.85 4.99
C ARG A 51 1.73 10.99 5.83
N ALA A 52 0.51 11.45 6.08
CA ALA A 52 -0.48 10.69 6.84
C ALA A 52 -0.84 9.35 6.18
N ILE A 53 -0.98 9.32 4.85
CA ILE A 53 -1.19 8.09 4.06
C ILE A 53 -0.01 7.13 4.28
N ALA A 54 1.21 7.60 4.09
CA ALA A 54 2.43 6.79 4.27
C ALA A 54 2.54 6.24 5.69
N ASP A 55 2.35 7.08 6.70
CA ASP A 55 2.42 6.70 8.12
C ASP A 55 1.36 5.64 8.47
N ASN A 56 0.14 5.78 7.96
CA ASN A 56 -0.92 4.81 8.21
C ASN A 56 -0.62 3.45 7.55
N ILE A 57 -0.09 3.46 6.33
CA ILE A 57 0.38 2.24 5.65
C ILE A 57 1.47 1.55 6.47
N GLN A 58 2.50 2.29 6.91
CA GLN A 58 3.59 1.75 7.72
C GLN A 58 3.07 1.16 9.04
N LYS A 59 2.14 1.86 9.71
CA LYS A 59 1.51 1.40 10.94
C LYS A 59 0.75 0.09 10.74
N LYS A 60 -0.07 -0.02 9.68
CA LYS A 60 -0.83 -1.25 9.39
C LYS A 60 0.06 -2.42 8.99
N LEU A 61 1.14 -2.19 8.23
CA LEU A 61 2.12 -3.23 7.89
C LEU A 61 2.89 -3.72 9.13
N LYS A 62 3.35 -2.79 9.99
CA LYS A 62 4.06 -3.12 11.23
C LYS A 62 3.20 -3.95 12.18
N ALA A 63 1.90 -3.66 12.28
CA ALA A 63 0.95 -4.46 13.07
C ALA A 63 0.77 -5.90 12.55
N LYS A 64 1.19 -6.19 11.31
CA LYS A 64 1.23 -7.53 10.71
C LYS A 64 2.65 -8.11 10.66
N SER A 65 3.61 -7.54 11.41
CA SER A 65 5.03 -7.95 11.42
C SER A 65 5.68 -7.94 10.03
N ARG A 66 5.26 -6.99 9.19
CA ARG A 66 5.92 -6.67 7.91
C ARG A 66 6.61 -5.33 8.08
N TYR A 67 7.87 -5.27 7.70
CA TYR A 67 8.61 -4.01 7.67
C TYR A 67 8.28 -3.32 6.34
N PRO A 68 7.85 -2.05 6.35
CA PRO A 68 7.82 -1.25 5.15
C PRO A 68 9.25 -1.17 4.56
N LEU A 69 9.34 -1.21 3.23
CA LEU A 69 10.60 -1.01 2.50
C LEU A 69 11.08 0.44 2.63
#